data_AF-A0A917WN58-F1
#
_entry.id   AF-A0A917WN58-F1
#
_cell.length_a   1.000
_cell.length_b   1.000
_cell.length_c   1.000
_cell.angle_alpha   90.00
_cell.angle_beta   90.00
_cell.angle_gamma   90.00
#
_symmetry.space_group_name_H-M   'P 1'
#
loop_
_entity.id
_entity.type
_entity.pdbx_description
1 polymer ?
#
loop_
_entity_poly.entity_id
_entity_poly.type
_entity_poly.pdbx_seq_one_letter_code
_entity_poly.pdbx_strand_id
1 'polypeptide(L)'
;MTTLSFERGVGLAGWQIELARNVEMLIELARTTRRGNRWVIDDDEIASRLATIRAEVKALRAMTYILVSKVARGTAGAEGTVVGLHFAELAKRFHRLSLDVLGLDAIERRPEEGD
;
A
#
# COMPACT_ATOMS: atom_id res chain seq x y z
N MET A 1 -19.78 -19.24 -3.64
CA MET A 1 -18.84 -18.33 -2.96
C MET A 1 -18.73 -18.78 -1.51
N THR A 2 -17.53 -18.91 -0.96
CA THR A 2 -17.37 -19.05 0.49
C THR A 2 -17.18 -17.66 1.10
N THR A 3 -17.72 -17.42 2.30
CA THR A 3 -17.59 -16.15 3.03
C THR A 3 -16.12 -15.73 3.16
N LEU A 4 -15.23 -16.71 3.29
CA LEU A 4 -13.79 -16.52 3.43
C LEU A 4 -13.12 -15.84 2.23
N SER A 5 -13.51 -16.22 1.00
CA SER A 5 -12.96 -15.61 -0.22
C SER A 5 -13.45 -14.18 -0.42
N PHE A 6 -14.62 -13.83 0.13
CA PHE A 6 -15.12 -12.45 0.15
C PHE A 6 -14.34 -11.60 1.16
N GLU A 7 -14.28 -12.02 2.43
CA GLU A 7 -13.63 -11.27 3.52
C GLU A 7 -12.16 -10.96 3.23
N ARG A 8 -11.44 -11.90 2.60
CA ARG A 8 -10.00 -11.77 2.32
C ARG A 8 -9.68 -11.27 0.92
N GLY A 9 -10.69 -11.16 0.08
CA GLY A 9 -10.56 -10.70 -1.29
C GLY A 9 -11.17 -9.32 -1.49
N VAL A 10 -12.43 -9.31 -1.93
CA VAL A 10 -13.17 -8.09 -2.28
C VAL A 10 -13.40 -7.18 -1.05
N GLY A 11 -13.55 -7.77 0.16
CA GLY A 11 -13.74 -7.03 1.40
C GLY A 11 -12.57 -6.10 1.77
N LEU A 12 -11.39 -6.29 1.16
CA LEU A 12 -10.22 -5.45 1.41
C LEU A 12 -10.12 -4.23 0.49
N ALA A 13 -11.06 -4.05 -0.46
CA ALA A 13 -10.94 -3.01 -1.49
C ALA A 13 -10.80 -1.59 -0.92
N GLY A 14 -11.49 -1.26 0.17
CA GLY A 14 -11.34 0.03 0.86
C GLY A 14 -9.91 0.27 1.33
N TRP A 15 -9.35 -0.69 2.05
CA TRP A 15 -7.96 -0.65 2.52
C TRP A 15 -6.93 -0.58 1.38
N GLN A 16 -7.21 -1.24 0.25
CA GLN A 16 -6.36 -1.15 -0.94
C GLN A 16 -6.36 0.26 -1.56
N ILE A 17 -7.51 0.94 -1.55
CA ILE A 17 -7.63 2.33 -2.02
C ILE A 17 -6.86 3.26 -1.10
N GLU A 18 -6.99 3.10 0.22
CA GLU A 18 -6.23 3.87 1.21
C GLU A 18 -4.72 3.66 1.05
N LEU A 19 -4.27 2.42 0.90
CA LEU A 19 -2.87 2.10 0.65
C LEU A 19 -2.36 2.80 -0.62
N ALA A 20 -3.14 2.77 -1.71
CA ALA A 20 -2.76 3.44 -2.96
C ALA A 20 -2.60 4.96 -2.78
N ARG A 21 -3.53 5.60 -2.06
CA ARG A 21 -3.42 7.02 -1.72
C ARG A 21 -2.18 7.29 -0.85
N ASN A 22 -1.97 6.50 0.18
CA ASN A 22 -0.87 6.67 1.12
C ASN A 22 0.51 6.49 0.46
N VAL A 23 0.62 5.61 -0.54
CA VAL A 23 1.83 5.47 -1.35
C VAL A 23 2.15 6.73 -2.14
N GLU A 24 1.17 7.35 -2.81
CA GLU A 24 1.41 8.62 -3.53
C GLU A 24 1.75 9.76 -2.56
N MET A 25 1.11 9.81 -1.39
CA MET A 25 1.45 10.76 -0.34
C MET A 25 2.88 10.57 0.16
N LEU A 26 3.33 9.32 0.35
CA LEU A 26 4.70 9.03 0.79
C LEU A 26 5.74 9.43 -0.26
N ILE A 27 5.43 9.23 -1.55
CA ILE A 27 6.30 9.68 -2.64
C ILE A 27 6.44 11.20 -2.63
N GLU A 28 5.34 11.92 -2.42
CA GLU A 28 5.38 13.38 -2.35
C GLU A 28 6.11 13.87 -1.09
N LEU A 29 5.95 13.15 0.03
CA LEU A 29 6.71 13.43 1.24
C LEU A 29 8.22 13.23 0.99
N ALA A 30 8.63 12.13 0.35
CA ALA A 30 10.04 11.90 0.03
C ALA A 30 10.64 13.02 -0.87
N ARG A 31 9.83 13.66 -1.72
CA ARG A 31 10.26 14.81 -2.55
C ARG A 31 10.39 16.11 -1.77
N THR A 32 9.69 16.24 -0.66
CA THR A 32 9.57 17.48 0.12
C THR A 32 10.25 17.41 1.50
N THR A 33 10.72 16.23 1.90
CA THR A 33 11.52 16.01 3.10
C THR A 33 13.01 16.06 2.76
N ARG A 34 13.78 16.81 3.56
CA ARG A 34 15.25 16.88 3.44
C ARG A 34 15.93 16.00 4.48
N ARG A 35 17.02 15.35 4.07
CA ARG A 35 17.96 14.66 4.96
C ARG A 35 19.35 15.27 4.74
N GLY A 36 19.75 16.16 5.65
CA GLY A 36 20.93 16.99 5.45
C GLY A 36 20.76 17.91 4.23
N ASN A 37 21.71 17.86 3.28
CA ASN A 37 21.66 18.72 2.10
C ASN A 37 20.89 18.14 0.90
N ARG A 38 20.37 16.90 0.98
CA ARG A 38 19.66 16.23 -0.13
C ARG A 38 18.18 16.02 0.21
N TRP A 39 17.34 15.87 -0.81
CA TRP A 39 15.97 15.39 -0.60
C TRP A 39 15.98 13.88 -0.37
N VAL A 40 15.00 13.36 0.37
CA VAL A 40 14.91 11.91 0.61
C VAL A 40 14.73 11.15 -0.70
N ILE A 41 14.06 11.72 -1.69
CA ILE A 41 13.89 11.13 -3.02
C ILE A 41 15.20 11.02 -3.83
N ASP A 42 16.25 11.74 -3.46
CA ASP A 42 17.56 11.69 -4.15
C ASP A 42 18.40 10.45 -3.75
N ASP A 43 17.90 9.65 -2.81
CA ASP A 43 18.45 8.35 -2.44
C ASP A 43 17.91 7.27 -3.41
N ASP A 44 18.80 6.71 -4.24
CA ASP A 44 18.43 5.74 -5.29
C ASP A 44 17.74 4.49 -4.72
N GLU A 45 18.10 4.05 -3.51
CA GLU A 45 17.48 2.89 -2.87
C GLU A 45 16.03 3.21 -2.48
N ILE A 46 15.82 4.37 -1.84
CA ILE A 46 14.48 4.85 -1.47
C ILE A 46 13.61 5.05 -2.72
N ALA A 47 14.14 5.72 -3.74
CA ALA A 47 13.42 5.97 -4.99
C ALA A 47 13.00 4.66 -5.69
N SER A 48 13.90 3.68 -5.75
CA SER A 48 13.63 2.36 -6.31
C SER A 48 12.56 1.60 -5.53
N ARG A 49 12.63 1.62 -4.19
CA ARG A 49 11.63 0.98 -3.32
C ARG A 49 10.26 1.63 -3.42
N LEU A 50 10.19 2.96 -3.50
CA LEU A 50 8.95 3.71 -3.72
C LEU A 50 8.32 3.38 -5.08
N ALA A 51 9.14 3.35 -6.14
CA ALA A 51 8.68 2.98 -7.48
C ALA A 51 8.13 1.54 -7.53
N THR A 52 8.81 0.62 -6.85
CA THR A 52 8.41 -0.79 -6.73
C THR A 52 7.06 -0.92 -6.04
N ILE A 53 6.89 -0.32 -4.85
CA ILE A 53 5.62 -0.37 -4.11
C ILE A 53 4.49 0.26 -4.92
N ARG A 54 4.74 1.38 -5.61
CA ARG A 54 3.73 2.00 -6.49
C ARG A 54 3.32 1.08 -7.63
N ALA A 55 4.26 0.34 -8.22
CA ALA A 55 3.95 -0.65 -9.25
C ALA A 55 3.15 -1.84 -8.68
N GLU A 56 3.51 -2.34 -7.51
CA GLU A 56 2.82 -3.44 -6.83
C GLU A 56 1.38 -3.07 -6.43
N VAL A 57 1.12 -1.83 -6.00
CA VAL A 57 -0.26 -1.35 -5.77
C VAL A 57 -1.10 -1.43 -7.05
N LYS A 58 -0.54 -1.07 -8.21
CA LYS A 58 -1.24 -1.19 -9.49
C LYS A 58 -1.49 -2.66 -9.85
N ALA A 59 -0.52 -3.53 -9.59
CA ALA A 59 -0.68 -4.97 -9.78
C ALA A 59 -1.78 -5.54 -8.87
N LEU A 60 -1.81 -5.15 -7.59
CA LEU A 60 -2.85 -5.52 -6.64
C LEU A 60 -4.24 -5.10 -7.12
N ARG A 61 -4.38 -3.87 -7.64
CA ARG A 61 -5.64 -3.40 -8.24
C ARG A 61 -6.09 -4.28 -9.41
N ALA A 62 -5.17 -4.66 -10.29
CA ALA A 62 -5.48 -5.54 -11.42
C ALA A 62 -5.92 -6.94 -10.94
N MET A 63 -5.24 -7.52 -9.95
CA MET A 63 -5.63 -8.80 -9.34
C MET A 63 -7.02 -8.73 -8.71
N THR A 64 -7.33 -7.63 -8.03
CA THR A 64 -8.67 -7.39 -7.46
C THR A 64 -9.73 -7.31 -8.56
N TYR A 65 -9.46 -6.67 -9.70
CA TYR A 65 -10.40 -6.68 -10.83
C TYR A 65 -10.63 -8.07 -11.43
N ILE A 66 -9.58 -8.88 -11.54
CA ILE A 66 -9.72 -10.27 -11.98
C ILE A 66 -10.57 -11.05 -10.98
N LEU A 67 -10.34 -10.86 -9.67
CA LEU A 67 -11.10 -11.53 -8.62
C LEU A 67 -12.58 -11.12 -8.65
N VAL A 68 -12.89 -9.82 -8.71
CA VAL A 68 -14.26 -9.31 -8.82
C VAL A 68 -14.95 -9.90 -10.05
N SER A 69 -14.25 -9.95 -11.19
CA SER A 69 -14.77 -10.55 -12.43
C SER A 69 -15.09 -12.04 -12.27
N LYS A 70 -14.22 -12.82 -11.60
CA LYS A 70 -14.45 -14.24 -11.32
C LYS A 70 -15.60 -14.43 -10.32
N VAL A 71 -15.69 -13.57 -9.31
CA VAL A 71 -16.77 -13.56 -8.32
C VAL A 71 -18.12 -13.34 -9.02
N ALA A 72 -18.21 -12.34 -9.90
CA ALA A 72 -19.43 -12.05 -10.65
C ALA A 72 -19.89 -13.22 -11.54
N ARG A 73 -18.96 -14.04 -12.04
CA ARG A 73 -19.25 -15.25 -12.82
C ARG A 73 -19.50 -16.51 -11.96
N GLY A 74 -19.37 -16.42 -10.64
CA GLY A 74 -19.49 -17.57 -9.74
C GLY A 74 -18.32 -18.57 -9.82
N THR A 75 -17.19 -18.20 -10.44
CA THR A 75 -16.03 -19.08 -10.68
C THR A 75 -14.85 -18.78 -9.75
N ALA A 76 -15.05 -17.98 -8.70
CA ALA A 76 -13.99 -17.66 -7.75
C ALA A 76 -13.75 -18.82 -6.76
N GLY A 77 -12.49 -19.22 -6.60
CA GLY A 77 -12.02 -20.19 -5.63
C GLY A 77 -11.18 -19.54 -4.53
N ALA A 78 -9.96 -20.03 -4.31
CA ALA A 78 -9.05 -19.56 -3.26
C ALA A 78 -8.28 -18.27 -3.61
N GLU A 79 -8.52 -17.67 -4.77
CA GLU A 79 -7.78 -16.49 -5.24
C GLU A 79 -7.96 -15.26 -4.32
N GLY A 80 -9.09 -15.17 -3.60
CA GLY A 80 -9.30 -14.13 -2.60
C GLY A 80 -8.22 -14.13 -1.53
N THR A 81 -7.80 -15.32 -1.06
CA THR A 81 -6.72 -15.44 -0.07
C THR A 81 -5.37 -14.99 -0.63
N VAL A 82 -5.09 -15.27 -1.91
CA VAL A 82 -3.85 -14.83 -2.57
C VAL A 82 -3.80 -13.31 -2.67
N VAL A 83 -4.92 -12.68 -3.06
CA VAL A 83 -5.04 -11.21 -3.10
C VAL A 83 -4.84 -10.60 -1.71
N GLY A 84 -5.49 -11.17 -0.69
CA GLY A 84 -5.36 -10.70 0.69
C GLY A 84 -3.95 -10.84 1.25
N LEU A 85 -3.27 -11.96 0.99
CA LEU A 85 -1.87 -12.16 1.40
C LEU A 85 -0.95 -11.15 0.72
N HIS A 86 -1.12 -10.93 -0.59
CA HIS A 86 -0.31 -9.96 -1.31
C HIS A 86 -0.53 -8.53 -0.78
N PHE A 87 -1.79 -8.16 -0.50
CA PHE A 87 -2.10 -6.89 0.16
C PHE A 87 -1.39 -6.76 1.52
N ALA A 88 -1.47 -7.78 2.38
CA ALA A 88 -0.86 -7.75 3.71
C ALA A 88 0.67 -7.58 3.65
N GLU A 89 1.35 -8.31 2.76
CA GLU A 89 2.79 -8.18 2.57
C GLU A 89 3.20 -6.84 1.94
N LEU A 90 2.39 -6.32 1.01
CA LEU A 90 2.60 -4.99 0.44
C LEU A 90 2.44 -3.89 1.49
N ALA A 91 1.40 -3.96 2.33
CA ALA A 91 1.17 -3.00 3.41
C ALA A 91 2.32 -3.00 4.42
N LYS A 92 2.83 -4.16 4.83
CA LYS A 92 4.00 -4.26 5.73
C LYS A 92 5.24 -3.60 5.12
N ARG A 93 5.53 -3.86 3.84
CA ARG A 93 6.66 -3.26 3.13
C ARG A 93 6.50 -1.76 2.98
N PHE A 94 5.28 -1.28 2.71
CA PHE A 94 4.94 0.13 2.69
C PHE A 94 5.23 0.78 4.04
N HIS A 95 4.69 0.27 5.14
CA HIS A 95 4.91 0.85 6.46
C HIS A 95 6.38 0.88 6.87
N ARG A 96 7.14 -0.17 6.54
CA ARG A 96 8.60 -0.17 6.76
C ARG A 96 9.30 0.93 5.95
N LEU A 97 8.96 1.07 4.67
CA LEU A 97 9.50 2.16 3.85
C LEU A 97 9.08 3.54 4.35
N SER A 98 7.86 3.68 4.88
CA SER A 98 7.41 4.94 5.49
C SER A 98 8.29 5.35 6.65
N LEU A 99 8.68 4.41 7.53
CA LEU A 99 9.64 4.67 8.60
C LEU A 99 11.00 5.11 8.06
N ASP A 100 11.48 4.46 7.01
CA ASP A 100 12.76 4.82 6.39
C ASP A 100 12.73 6.22 5.73
N VAL A 101 11.59 6.63 5.18
CA VAL A 101 11.40 7.97 4.57
C VAL A 101 11.27 9.05 5.65
N LEU A 102 10.43 8.82 6.65
CA LEU A 102 10.12 9.76 7.74
C LEU A 102 11.27 9.92 8.74
N GLY A 103 12.04 8.87 9.00
CA GLY A 103 13.09 8.89 10.01
C GLY A 103 12.52 9.14 11.42
N LEU A 104 13.14 10.06 12.17
CA LEU A 104 12.75 10.37 13.55
C LEU A 104 11.35 10.99 13.66
N ASP A 105 10.90 11.71 12.63
CA ASP A 105 9.56 12.32 12.59
C ASP A 105 8.45 11.26 12.65
N ALA A 106 8.76 9.99 12.32
CA ALA A 106 7.81 8.89 12.44
C ALA A 106 7.36 8.59 13.89
N ILE A 107 8.15 9.04 14.88
CA ILE A 107 7.89 8.79 16.32
C ILE A 107 7.17 9.99 16.95
N GLU A 108 7.12 11.14 16.27
CA GLU A 108 6.41 12.31 16.75
C GLU A 108 4.89 12.06 16.72
N ARG A 109 4.28 11.98 17.90
CA ARG A 109 2.82 12.01 18.02
C ARG A 109 2.37 13.45 17.87
N ARG A 110 1.96 13.83 16.66
CA ARG A 110 1.25 15.10 16.47
C ARG A 110 -0.06 15.07 17.26
N PRO A 111 -0.42 16.13 18.00
CA PRO A 111 -1.73 16.23 18.62
C PRO A 111 -2.79 16.19 17.52
N GLU A 112 -3.87 15.43 17.76
CA GLU A 112 -5.04 15.44 16.89
C GLU A 112 -5.60 16.87 16.92
N GLU A 113 -5.63 17.58 15.79
CA GLU A 113 -6.30 18.88 15.71
C GLU A 113 -7.81 18.67 15.87
N GLY A 114 -8.32 18.78 17.10
CA GLY A 114 -9.75 18.68 17.38
C GLY A 114 -10.12 18.22 18.80
N ASP A 115 -9.59 18.87 19.83
CA ASP A 115 -10.17 18.87 21.19
C ASP A 115 -10.39 20.32 21.66
#